data_AF-A0A9D4XGU5-F1
#
_entry.id   AF-A0A9D4XGU5-F1
#
_cell.length_a   1.000
_cell.length_b   1.000
_cell.length_c   1.000
_cell.angle_alpha   90.00
_cell.angle_beta   90.00
_cell.angle_gamma   90.00
#
_symmetry.space_group_name_H-M   'P 1'
#
loop_
_entity.id
_entity.type
_entity.pdbx_description
1 polymer ?
#
loop_
_entity_poly.entity_id
_entity_poly.type
_entity_poly.pdbx_seq_one_letter_code
_entity_poly.pdbx_strand_id
1 'polypeptide(L)'
;MEHPQPSTLSDLLHSPRPLTASVSLPFLSTPPPPPSHHSTDHRILTTLNRPTVIVGTLTLPTHTTPSSSHFPCSCFKFSDGSATVCCDILSFRLAAIGKQIRITAWNFIPFKHPGDRGSRTGFLEIIKWCFSDPNESNLADIFQFTPSFPGTNCNKGGKNFRAVHGVVKSVGPISIVPCATPASGVYDLNSSSKVNLLGFLVQLLCCECRLCGSRELVNNLRNGSFEIENVNGHSFTKMEILYFCGNASSFHPVMTKLIGSRVVVSGLKKKLVCLTKEESCLMYLTLDETVLRVCPRLEKLTLCLKSEIKGKGECGSYTGVIRGVYMKGMALELDNDVWFLLTDQLHTMIHGLRVGSIISMRNVHFVDPKFSWTKVVILGACVKTSIVLESFSPLETVCNVVLQSTSMLGKFIQSLPFSTRLW
;
A
#
# COMPACT_ATOMS: atom_id res chain seq x y z
N MET A 1 -10.21 35.67 11.05
CA MET A 1 -9.87 34.31 10.59
C MET A 1 -10.78 33.99 9.42
N GLU A 2 -10.24 33.80 8.22
CA GLU A 2 -11.07 33.41 7.06
C GLU A 2 -11.62 32.00 7.26
N HIS A 3 -12.93 31.81 7.03
CA HIS A 3 -13.55 30.50 7.10
C HIS A 3 -13.04 29.61 5.95
N PRO A 4 -12.76 28.31 6.19
CA PRO A 4 -12.31 27.41 5.13
C PRO A 4 -13.40 27.24 4.06
N GLN A 5 -13.05 27.44 2.80
CA GLN A 5 -13.98 27.29 1.68
C GLN A 5 -14.02 25.82 1.23
N PRO A 6 -15.21 25.21 1.05
CA PRO A 6 -15.32 23.87 0.50
C PRO A 6 -14.93 23.90 -0.99
N SER A 7 -14.18 22.88 -1.44
CA SER A 7 -13.88 22.61 -2.85
C SER A 7 -14.32 21.20 -3.19
N THR A 8 -14.75 21.00 -4.44
CA THR A 8 -15.13 19.67 -4.94
C THR A 8 -14.01 19.06 -5.79
N LEU A 9 -13.98 17.74 -5.89
CA LEU A 9 -13.10 16.99 -6.79
C LEU A 9 -13.38 17.32 -8.26
N SER A 10 -14.64 17.56 -8.62
CA SER A 10 -14.99 17.99 -9.96
C SER A 10 -14.25 19.29 -10.34
N ASP A 11 -14.21 20.28 -9.45
CA ASP A 11 -13.47 21.54 -9.69
C ASP A 11 -11.98 21.28 -9.92
N LEU A 12 -11.39 20.37 -9.13
CA LEU A 12 -9.98 20.00 -9.24
C LEU A 12 -9.67 19.25 -10.55
N LEU A 13 -10.55 18.36 -10.99
CA LEU A 13 -10.41 17.66 -12.27
C LEU A 13 -10.49 18.61 -13.47
N HIS A 14 -11.14 19.76 -13.32
CA HIS A 14 -11.14 20.81 -14.33
C HIS A 14 -9.86 21.66 -14.34
N SER A 15 -9.03 21.58 -13.30
CA SER A 15 -7.73 22.25 -13.26
C SER A 15 -6.70 21.55 -14.14
N PRO A 16 -6.04 22.26 -15.07
CA PRO A 16 -4.97 21.69 -15.89
C PRO A 16 -3.63 21.58 -15.15
N ARG A 17 -3.49 22.21 -13.96
CA ARG A 17 -2.24 22.28 -13.21
C ARG A 17 -2.34 21.61 -11.83
N PRO A 18 -1.24 21.04 -11.32
CA PRO A 18 -1.16 20.60 -9.94
C PRO A 18 -1.44 21.73 -8.95
N LEU A 19 -2.25 21.44 -7.94
CA LEU A 19 -2.67 22.39 -6.91
C LEU A 19 -2.34 21.88 -5.52
N THR A 20 -2.09 22.78 -4.58
CA THR A 20 -1.94 22.44 -3.16
C THR A 20 -2.75 23.38 -2.28
N ALA A 21 -3.38 22.82 -1.25
CA ALA A 21 -4.02 23.56 -0.16
C ALA A 21 -3.25 23.39 1.16
N SER A 22 -1.94 23.14 1.09
CA SER A 22 -1.08 22.86 2.25
C SER A 22 -0.49 24.11 2.95
N VAL A 23 -1.02 25.31 2.66
CA VAL A 23 -0.48 26.64 3.05
C VAL A 23 -0.16 26.80 4.55
N SER A 24 -0.75 25.98 5.43
CA SER A 24 -0.57 26.01 6.89
C SER A 24 0.46 25.01 7.44
N LEU A 25 1.19 24.29 6.58
CA LEU A 25 2.29 23.44 6.99
C LEU A 25 3.60 24.20 6.77
N PRO A 26 4.33 24.63 7.83
CA PRO A 26 5.74 24.92 7.65
C PRO A 26 6.36 23.64 7.10
N PHE A 27 7.00 23.73 5.94
CA PHE A 27 7.84 22.67 5.40
C PHE A 27 8.95 22.42 6.43
N LEU A 28 8.69 21.56 7.41
CA LEU A 28 9.72 21.01 8.27
C LEU A 28 10.60 20.18 7.34
N SER A 29 11.81 20.67 7.11
CA SER A 29 12.83 20.19 6.17
C SER A 29 12.72 20.80 4.77
N THR A 30 13.11 22.07 4.61
CA THR A 30 13.85 22.44 3.39
C THR A 30 15.13 21.60 3.37
N PRO A 31 15.35 20.73 2.38
CA PRO A 31 16.67 20.14 2.18
C PRO A 31 17.66 21.27 1.84
N PRO A 32 18.94 21.16 2.21
CA PRO A 32 19.96 22.07 1.69
C PRO A 32 19.93 22.04 0.15
N PRO A 33 20.21 23.19 -0.51
CA PRO A 33 20.20 23.26 -1.97
C PRO A 33 21.15 22.20 -2.55
N PRO A 34 20.80 21.57 -3.69
CA PRO A 34 21.64 20.55 -4.29
C PRO A 34 23.01 21.12 -4.67
N PRO A 35 24.12 20.38 -4.49
CA PRO A 35 25.37 20.71 -5.13
C PRO A 35 25.17 20.72 -6.65
N SER A 36 25.68 21.78 -7.27
CA SER A 36 25.42 22.26 -8.62
C SER A 36 26.01 21.39 -9.72
N HIS A 37 25.44 20.21 -10.01
CA HIS A 37 25.85 19.45 -11.20
C HIS A 37 24.75 19.01 -12.16
N HIS A 38 23.47 19.02 -11.79
CA HIS A 38 22.37 18.89 -12.76
C HIS A 38 21.17 19.77 -12.32
N SER A 39 21.00 20.93 -12.97
CA SER A 39 19.85 21.81 -12.75
C SER A 39 18.61 21.20 -13.40
N THR A 40 17.81 20.49 -12.61
CA THR A 40 16.38 20.32 -12.92
C THR A 40 15.62 21.34 -12.08
N ASP A 41 15.27 22.47 -12.70
CA ASP A 41 14.44 23.53 -12.10
C ASP A 41 13.02 22.98 -11.85
N HIS A 42 12.82 22.35 -10.70
CA HIS A 42 11.50 21.85 -10.31
C HIS A 42 10.68 22.98 -9.68
N ARG A 43 9.57 23.35 -10.32
CA ARG A 43 8.62 24.32 -9.77
C ARG A 43 7.93 23.74 -8.53
N ILE A 44 7.58 24.61 -7.59
CA ILE A 44 6.78 24.26 -6.41
C ILE A 44 5.30 24.21 -6.83
N LEU A 45 4.51 23.34 -6.19
CA LEU A 45 3.06 23.25 -6.41
C LEU A 45 2.38 24.60 -6.21
N THR A 46 1.41 24.91 -7.08
CA THR A 46 0.66 26.16 -6.98
C THR A 46 -0.24 26.12 -5.75
N THR A 47 0.04 26.99 -4.78
CA THR A 47 -0.75 27.12 -3.55
C THR A 47 -2.05 27.85 -3.83
N LEU A 48 -3.17 27.31 -3.31
CA LEU A 48 -4.42 28.07 -3.25
C LEU A 48 -4.27 29.21 -2.24
N ASN A 49 -4.71 30.40 -2.61
CA ASN A 49 -4.57 31.60 -1.77
C ASN A 49 -5.47 31.59 -0.52
N ARG A 50 -6.21 30.52 -0.26
CA ARG A 50 -7.20 30.42 0.82
C ARG A 50 -7.19 29.03 1.46
N PRO A 51 -7.56 28.90 2.74
CA PRO A 51 -7.78 27.59 3.35
C PRO A 51 -8.91 26.84 2.63
N THR A 52 -8.58 25.71 2.01
CA THR A 52 -9.53 24.93 1.20
C THR A 52 -9.68 23.52 1.76
N VAL A 53 -10.93 23.12 1.97
CA VAL A 53 -11.29 21.83 2.54
C VAL A 53 -12.04 20.99 1.52
N ILE A 54 -11.73 19.69 1.49
CA ILE A 54 -12.50 18.70 0.73
C ILE A 54 -13.14 17.74 1.74
N VAL A 55 -14.43 17.48 1.59
CA VAL A 55 -15.18 16.56 2.45
C VAL A 55 -15.66 15.40 1.59
N GLY A 56 -15.44 14.17 2.04
CA GLY A 56 -15.80 12.99 1.26
C GLY A 56 -15.41 11.70 1.96
N THR A 57 -15.58 10.59 1.27
CA THR A 57 -15.43 9.25 1.82
C THR A 57 -14.21 8.56 1.21
N LEU A 58 -13.36 7.98 2.07
CA LEU A 58 -12.24 7.15 1.68
C LEU A 58 -12.72 5.69 1.52
N THR A 59 -12.50 5.07 0.37
CA THR A 59 -12.93 3.70 0.07
C THR A 59 -11.77 2.85 -0.49
N LEU A 60 -11.96 1.53 -0.43
CA LEU A 60 -11.01 0.57 -0.96
C LEU A 60 -11.10 0.49 -2.49
N PRO A 61 -10.02 0.09 -3.19
CA PRO A 61 -10.07 -0.13 -4.63
C PRO A 61 -11.11 -1.21 -4.98
N THR A 62 -11.94 -0.89 -5.96
CA THR A 62 -12.85 -1.86 -6.58
C THR A 62 -12.09 -2.61 -7.68
N HIS A 63 -11.82 -3.88 -7.45
CA HIS A 63 -11.27 -4.75 -8.49
C HIS A 63 -12.42 -5.25 -9.37
N THR A 64 -12.89 -4.43 -10.30
CA THR A 64 -13.68 -4.94 -11.43
C THR A 64 -12.76 -5.73 -12.37
N THR A 65 -13.32 -6.71 -13.06
CA THR A 65 -12.58 -7.60 -13.96
C THR A 65 -11.63 -6.82 -14.87
N PRO A 66 -10.37 -7.27 -15.05
CA PRO A 66 -9.40 -6.55 -15.86
C PRO A 66 -9.92 -6.47 -17.30
N SER A 67 -10.41 -5.30 -17.71
CA SER A 67 -10.51 -4.98 -19.12
C SER A 67 -9.09 -4.82 -19.64
N SER A 68 -8.88 -5.24 -20.90
CA SER A 68 -7.56 -5.39 -21.54
C SER A 68 -6.72 -4.10 -21.65
N SER A 69 -7.22 -2.96 -21.17
CA SER A 69 -6.57 -1.64 -21.27
C SER A 69 -6.21 -0.99 -19.93
N HIS A 70 -6.63 -1.53 -18.77
CA HIS A 70 -6.40 -0.88 -17.47
C HIS A 70 -5.77 -1.84 -16.45
N PHE A 71 -4.51 -1.58 -16.10
CA PHE A 71 -3.87 -2.25 -14.97
C PHE A 71 -4.53 -1.82 -13.65
N PRO A 72 -4.82 -2.76 -12.71
CA PRO A 72 -5.44 -2.41 -11.44
C PRO A 72 -4.47 -1.59 -10.57
N CYS A 73 -4.79 -0.31 -10.33
CA CYS A 73 -4.08 0.46 -9.31
C CYS A 73 -4.57 0.02 -7.92
N SER A 74 -3.62 -0.19 -7.02
CA SER A 74 -3.87 -0.59 -5.63
C SER A 74 -4.07 0.61 -4.71
N CYS A 75 -4.53 1.73 -5.24
CA CYS A 75 -4.63 2.98 -4.52
C CYS A 75 -5.97 3.05 -3.80
N PHE A 76 -6.04 3.81 -2.70
CA PHE A 76 -7.34 4.17 -2.14
C PHE A 76 -8.14 4.99 -3.15
N LYS A 77 -9.46 5.00 -2.97
CA LYS A 77 -10.37 5.86 -3.72
C LYS A 77 -10.96 6.89 -2.78
N PHE A 78 -11.08 8.11 -3.25
CA PHE A 78 -11.73 9.18 -2.50
C PHE A 78 -12.88 9.74 -3.34
N SER A 79 -14.05 9.88 -2.74
CA SER A 79 -15.26 10.38 -3.38
C SER A 79 -15.94 11.44 -2.52
N ASP A 80 -16.26 12.58 -3.10
CA ASP A 80 -16.99 13.68 -2.45
C ASP A 80 -18.44 13.81 -2.95
N GLY A 81 -18.92 12.82 -3.72
CA GLY A 81 -20.21 12.83 -4.39
C GLY A 81 -20.21 13.52 -5.76
N SER A 82 -19.24 14.40 -6.05
CA SER A 82 -19.09 15.04 -7.36
C SER A 82 -18.26 14.20 -8.33
N ALA A 83 -17.21 13.54 -7.82
CA ALA A 83 -16.34 12.65 -8.59
C ALA A 83 -15.68 11.61 -7.69
N THR A 84 -14.92 10.68 -8.27
CA THR A 84 -14.10 9.71 -7.54
C THR A 84 -12.71 9.63 -8.17
N VAL A 85 -11.67 9.78 -7.35
CA VAL A 85 -10.27 9.78 -7.80
C VAL A 85 -9.43 8.78 -7.04
N CYS A 86 -8.30 8.38 -7.63
CA CYS A 86 -7.25 7.68 -6.89
C CYS A 86 -6.65 8.62 -5.83
N CYS A 87 -6.32 8.08 -4.68
CA CYS A 87 -5.67 8.85 -3.63
C CYS A 87 -4.68 8.01 -2.83
N ASP A 88 -3.82 8.71 -2.12
CA ASP A 88 -3.07 8.16 -1.01
C ASP A 88 -3.16 9.10 0.19
N ILE A 89 -2.96 8.55 1.39
CA ILE A 89 -3.22 9.22 2.66
C ILE A 89 -2.04 9.04 3.63
N LEU A 90 -1.59 10.15 4.20
CA LEU A 90 -0.68 10.14 5.33
C LEU A 90 -1.44 9.97 6.64
N SER A 91 -0.76 9.46 7.67
CA SER A 91 -1.37 9.20 8.99
C SER A 91 -2.64 8.35 8.89
N PHE A 92 -2.60 7.32 8.05
CA PHE A 92 -3.72 6.41 7.83
C PHE A 92 -4.23 5.78 9.14
N ARG A 93 -5.55 5.76 9.30
CA ARG A 93 -6.29 5.02 10.32
C ARG A 93 -7.30 4.11 9.66
N LEU A 94 -7.42 2.88 10.14
CA LEU A 94 -8.33 1.90 9.54
C LEU A 94 -9.80 2.36 9.64
N ALA A 95 -10.18 3.03 10.73
CA ALA A 95 -11.53 3.56 10.93
C ALA A 95 -11.96 4.61 9.89
N ALA A 96 -11.04 5.19 9.11
CA ALA A 96 -11.37 6.16 8.07
C ALA A 96 -12.07 5.52 6.85
N ILE A 97 -11.92 4.21 6.65
CA ILE A 97 -12.48 3.52 5.49
C ILE A 97 -14.01 3.47 5.59
N GLY A 98 -14.68 3.90 4.53
CA GLY A 98 -16.14 3.97 4.45
C GLY A 98 -16.76 5.10 5.27
N LYS A 99 -15.95 5.95 5.90
CA LYS A 99 -16.38 7.10 6.70
C LYS A 99 -16.13 8.40 5.97
N GLN A 100 -16.97 9.38 6.27
CA GLN A 100 -16.77 10.73 5.76
C GLN A 100 -15.67 11.42 6.57
N ILE A 101 -14.64 11.87 5.86
CA ILE A 101 -13.50 12.59 6.42
C ILE A 101 -13.43 14.00 5.84
N ARG A 102 -12.89 14.91 6.63
CA ARG A 102 -12.59 16.29 6.25
C ARG A 102 -11.10 16.44 6.01
N ILE A 103 -10.72 16.74 4.78
CA ILE A 103 -9.33 16.92 4.36
C ILE A 103 -8.98 18.41 4.47
N THR A 104 -7.95 18.73 5.24
CA THR A 104 -7.55 20.11 5.56
C THR A 104 -6.21 20.52 4.96
N ALA A 105 -5.40 19.54 4.51
CA ALA A 105 -4.23 19.80 3.68
C ALA A 105 -4.09 18.67 2.66
N TRP A 106 -3.89 19.05 1.40
CA TRP A 106 -3.83 18.12 0.28
C TRP A 106 -3.07 18.69 -0.91
N ASN A 107 -2.59 17.80 -1.78
CA ASN A 107 -2.17 18.14 -3.13
C ASN A 107 -3.05 17.39 -4.13
N PHE A 108 -3.32 18.02 -5.27
CA PHE A 108 -4.02 17.39 -6.38
C PHE A 108 -3.13 17.41 -7.62
N ILE A 109 -2.86 16.23 -8.15
CA ILE A 109 -1.98 16.03 -9.31
C ILE A 109 -2.83 15.55 -10.49
N PRO A 110 -3.20 16.44 -11.43
CA PRO A 110 -3.90 16.03 -12.64
C PRO A 110 -2.96 15.23 -13.56
N PHE A 111 -3.49 14.20 -14.20
CA PHE A 111 -2.76 13.45 -15.23
C PHE A 111 -3.71 12.89 -16.28
N LYS A 112 -3.19 12.62 -17.47
CA LYS A 112 -3.94 11.99 -18.56
C LYS A 112 -3.53 10.54 -18.66
N HIS A 113 -4.49 9.62 -18.68
CA HIS A 113 -4.19 8.23 -18.99
C HIS A 113 -3.74 8.11 -20.46
N PRO A 114 -2.63 7.42 -20.75
CA PRO A 114 -2.26 7.12 -22.13
C PRO A 114 -3.37 6.27 -22.77
N GLY A 115 -4.02 6.79 -23.81
CA GLY A 115 -5.08 6.11 -24.55
C GLY A 115 -6.50 6.61 -24.30
N ASP A 116 -6.73 7.42 -23.26
CA ASP A 116 -8.04 8.02 -22.99
C ASP A 116 -8.11 9.44 -23.59
N ARG A 117 -8.72 9.56 -24.77
CA ARG A 117 -8.94 10.84 -25.46
C ARG A 117 -10.19 11.54 -24.90
N GLY A 118 -10.15 11.93 -23.63
CA GLY A 118 -11.18 12.83 -23.09
C GLY A 118 -11.33 12.81 -21.57
N SER A 119 -11.06 11.69 -20.90
CA SER A 119 -11.23 11.62 -19.45
C SER A 119 -10.10 12.34 -18.73
N ARG A 120 -10.44 13.41 -18.00
CA ARG A 120 -9.51 14.06 -17.06
C ARG A 120 -9.43 13.19 -15.82
N THR A 121 -8.24 12.71 -15.52
CA THR A 121 -7.97 11.93 -14.31
C THR A 121 -7.04 12.71 -13.37
N GLY A 122 -7.03 12.33 -12.10
CA GLY A 122 -6.18 12.98 -11.12
C GLY A 122 -5.90 12.09 -9.93
N PHE A 123 -4.87 12.46 -9.18
CA PHE A 123 -4.45 11.81 -7.97
C PHE A 123 -4.50 12.80 -6.80
N LEU A 124 -5.17 12.41 -5.72
CA LEU A 124 -5.28 13.20 -4.50
C LEU A 124 -4.27 12.71 -3.45
N GLU A 125 -3.37 13.58 -3.03
CA GLU A 125 -2.43 13.36 -1.94
C GLU A 125 -3.01 13.96 -0.66
N ILE A 126 -3.51 13.11 0.25
CA ILE A 126 -4.17 13.53 1.50
C ILE A 126 -3.14 13.66 2.61
N ILE A 127 -2.76 14.90 2.94
CA ILE A 127 -1.67 15.21 3.88
C ILE A 127 -2.20 15.31 5.32
N LYS A 128 -3.25 16.10 5.54
CA LYS A 128 -3.93 16.26 6.83
C LYS A 128 -5.42 16.09 6.67
N TRP A 129 -6.01 15.38 7.62
CA TRP A 129 -7.43 15.08 7.63
C TRP A 129 -7.92 14.84 9.07
N CYS A 130 -9.23 14.92 9.27
CA CYS A 130 -9.90 14.54 10.50
C CYS A 130 -11.26 13.90 10.17
N PHE A 131 -11.87 13.21 11.14
CA PHE A 131 -13.25 12.78 11.02
C PHE A 131 -14.18 13.99 10.98
N SER A 132 -15.27 13.90 10.21
CA SER A 132 -16.31 14.93 10.20
C SER A 132 -17.05 14.98 11.54
N ASP A 133 -17.31 13.82 12.15
CA ASP A 133 -17.88 13.71 13.49
C ASP A 133 -16.74 13.59 14.52
N PRO A 134 -16.62 14.53 15.49
CA PRO A 134 -15.60 14.47 16.53
C PRO A 134 -15.71 13.22 17.40
N ASN A 135 -16.89 12.60 17.54
CA ASN A 135 -17.06 11.35 18.30
C ASN A 135 -16.34 10.16 17.65
N GLU A 136 -16.16 10.19 16.32
CA GLU A 136 -15.47 9.11 15.59
C GLU A 136 -13.94 9.15 15.80
N SER A 137 -13.39 10.24 16.34
CA SER A 137 -11.96 10.32 16.67
C SER A 137 -11.52 9.26 17.69
N ASN A 138 -12.42 8.87 18.60
CA ASN A 138 -12.20 7.89 19.67
C ASN A 138 -12.49 6.44 19.25
N LEU A 139 -12.92 6.20 18.00
CA LEU A 139 -13.27 4.86 17.54
C LEU A 139 -12.01 3.95 17.47
N ALA A 140 -12.14 2.72 17.95
CA ALA A 140 -11.12 1.70 17.75
C ALA A 140 -10.94 1.39 16.25
N ASP A 141 -9.70 1.23 15.80
CA ASP A 141 -9.36 0.89 14.41
C ASP A 141 -9.69 -0.59 14.12
N ILE A 142 -10.97 -0.89 13.90
CA ILE A 142 -11.52 -2.23 13.64
C ILE A 142 -12.25 -2.22 12.29
N PHE A 143 -12.01 -3.22 11.46
CA PHE A 143 -12.71 -3.41 10.20
C PHE A 143 -13.11 -4.87 9.99
N GLN A 144 -14.34 -5.10 9.56
CA GLN A 144 -14.87 -6.42 9.22
C GLN A 144 -15.04 -6.53 7.69
N PHE A 145 -14.61 -7.64 7.10
CA PHE A 145 -14.56 -7.83 5.65
C PHE A 145 -15.95 -8.07 5.03
N THR A 146 -17.02 -8.15 5.82
CA THR A 146 -18.37 -8.41 5.33
C THR A 146 -18.95 -7.20 4.57
N PRO A 147 -19.47 -7.39 3.35
CA PRO A 147 -20.33 -6.40 2.72
C PRO A 147 -21.66 -6.34 3.49
N SER A 148 -22.11 -5.13 3.81
CA SER A 148 -23.45 -4.88 4.35
C SER A 148 -24.50 -5.19 3.28
N PHE A 149 -24.86 -6.46 3.13
CA PHE A 149 -26.07 -6.88 2.44
C PHE A 149 -27.17 -7.10 3.49
N PRO A 150 -28.33 -6.42 3.38
CA PRO A 150 -29.49 -6.75 4.18
C PRO A 150 -30.06 -8.07 3.67
N GLY A 151 -30.09 -9.10 4.51
CA GLY A 151 -30.86 -10.32 4.26
C GLY A 151 -30.08 -11.53 3.76
N THR A 152 -29.03 -11.94 4.46
CA THR A 152 -28.61 -13.35 4.41
C THR A 152 -28.19 -13.79 5.80
N ASN A 153 -28.92 -14.76 6.36
CA ASN A 153 -28.58 -15.42 7.63
C ASN A 153 -27.22 -16.11 7.48
N CYS A 154 -26.13 -15.42 7.78
CA CYS A 154 -24.81 -16.03 7.92
C CYS A 154 -24.82 -16.89 9.19
N ASN A 155 -24.88 -18.20 8.98
CA ASN A 155 -24.78 -19.20 10.05
C ASN A 155 -23.55 -18.94 10.92
N LYS A 156 -23.78 -19.00 12.23
CA LYS A 156 -22.81 -18.82 13.32
C LYS A 156 -21.45 -19.48 12.99
N GLY A 157 -20.40 -18.66 13.05
CA GLY A 157 -19.04 -19.05 12.70
C GLY A 157 -18.58 -20.39 13.32
N GLY A 158 -18.02 -21.25 12.47
CA GLY A 158 -17.61 -22.61 12.83
C GLY A 158 -16.44 -22.67 13.82
N LYS A 159 -16.35 -23.80 14.54
CA LYS A 159 -15.32 -24.10 15.56
C LYS A 159 -13.85 -23.99 15.07
N ASN A 160 -13.57 -23.75 13.79
CA ASN A 160 -12.23 -23.88 13.20
C ASN A 160 -11.54 -22.56 12.82
N PHE A 161 -12.15 -21.41 13.10
CA PHE A 161 -11.50 -20.13 12.82
C PHE A 161 -10.30 -19.88 13.71
N ARG A 162 -9.26 -19.33 13.12
CA ARG A 162 -8.06 -18.91 13.83
C ARG A 162 -7.94 -17.40 13.77
N ALA A 163 -7.20 -16.88 14.74
CA ALA A 163 -6.75 -15.51 14.74
C ALA A 163 -5.24 -15.49 14.92
N VAL A 164 -4.63 -14.45 14.39
CA VAL A 164 -3.20 -14.20 14.45
C VAL A 164 -2.99 -12.78 14.94
N HIS A 165 -1.97 -12.62 15.78
CA HIS A 165 -1.62 -11.36 16.38
C HIS A 165 -0.15 -11.10 16.11
N GLY A 166 0.17 -10.05 15.37
CA GLY A 166 1.54 -9.80 14.94
C GLY A 166 1.78 -8.40 14.41
N VAL A 167 3.05 -8.14 14.10
CA VAL A 167 3.48 -6.92 13.42
C VAL A 167 3.57 -7.18 11.92
N VAL A 168 3.00 -6.29 11.10
CA VAL A 168 3.08 -6.41 9.64
C VAL A 168 4.52 -6.17 9.20
N LYS A 169 5.15 -7.19 8.60
CA LYS A 169 6.55 -7.15 8.17
C LYS A 169 6.71 -6.76 6.72
N SER A 170 5.92 -7.37 5.85
CA SER A 170 5.94 -7.10 4.43
C SER A 170 4.59 -7.39 3.80
N VAL A 171 4.30 -6.66 2.73
CA VAL A 171 3.13 -6.87 1.88
C VAL A 171 3.65 -7.13 0.48
N GLY A 172 3.29 -8.27 -0.08
CA GLY A 172 3.63 -8.64 -1.44
C GLY A 172 2.79 -7.91 -2.48
N PRO A 173 3.17 -8.00 -3.76
CA PRO A 173 2.36 -7.45 -4.84
C PRO A 173 1.02 -8.20 -4.97
N ILE A 174 0.04 -7.54 -5.58
CA ILE A 174 -1.18 -8.20 -6.03
C ILE A 174 -0.81 -9.14 -7.17
N SER A 175 -1.30 -10.38 -7.13
CA SER A 175 -1.15 -11.37 -8.18
C SER A 175 -2.51 -11.97 -8.55
N ILE A 176 -2.59 -12.49 -9.77
CA ILE A 176 -3.75 -13.24 -10.25
C ILE A 176 -3.46 -14.72 -10.03
N VAL A 177 -4.34 -15.39 -9.30
CA VAL A 177 -4.31 -16.85 -9.12
C VAL A 177 -5.46 -17.47 -9.91
N PRO A 178 -5.17 -18.34 -10.90
CA PRO A 178 -6.20 -19.07 -11.60
C PRO A 178 -6.84 -20.08 -10.66
N CYS A 179 -8.14 -19.97 -10.42
CA CYS A 179 -8.90 -20.90 -9.59
C CYS A 179 -9.86 -21.71 -10.46
N ALA A 180 -9.89 -23.02 -10.21
CA ALA A 180 -10.93 -23.89 -10.77
C ALA A 180 -12.10 -23.91 -9.80
N THR A 181 -13.25 -23.38 -10.22
CA THR A 181 -14.51 -23.60 -9.50
C THR A 181 -15.07 -24.97 -9.91
N PRO A 182 -15.43 -25.86 -8.97
CA PRO A 182 -16.25 -27.01 -9.32
C PRO A 182 -17.58 -26.50 -9.87
N ALA A 183 -18.03 -27.05 -11.00
CA ALA A 183 -19.30 -26.69 -11.61
C ALA A 183 -20.42 -26.86 -10.57
N SER A 184 -21.18 -25.80 -10.31
CA SER A 184 -22.44 -25.88 -9.58
C SER A 184 -23.31 -26.92 -10.29
N GLY A 185 -23.71 -27.95 -9.55
CA GLY A 185 -24.17 -29.22 -10.12
C GLY A 185 -25.16 -29.10 -11.26
N VAL A 186 -24.76 -29.58 -12.43
CA VAL A 186 -25.45 -30.51 -13.33
C VAL A 186 -24.32 -31.14 -14.17
N TYR A 187 -24.47 -32.43 -14.49
CA TYR A 187 -23.51 -33.31 -15.16
C TYR A 187 -22.93 -32.72 -16.46
N ASP A 188 -21.80 -32.00 -16.38
CA ASP A 188 -20.91 -31.75 -17.51
C ASP A 188 -19.46 -31.62 -17.01
N LEU A 189 -18.72 -32.73 -17.05
CA LEU A 189 -17.34 -32.85 -16.53
C LEU A 189 -16.28 -32.06 -17.33
N ASN A 190 -16.65 -31.29 -18.36
CA ASN A 190 -15.69 -30.62 -19.25
C ASN A 190 -15.76 -29.09 -19.28
N SER A 191 -16.58 -28.47 -18.43
CA SER A 191 -16.71 -27.00 -18.36
C SER A 191 -16.38 -26.46 -16.96
N SER A 192 -15.12 -26.62 -16.52
CA SER A 192 -14.63 -25.84 -15.37
C SER A 192 -14.40 -24.39 -15.80
N SER A 193 -15.29 -23.48 -15.40
CA SER A 193 -15.02 -22.05 -15.58
C SER A 193 -13.84 -21.69 -14.68
N LYS A 194 -12.72 -21.29 -15.31
CA LYS A 194 -11.55 -20.78 -14.60
C LYS A 194 -11.87 -19.36 -14.14
N VAL A 195 -12.02 -19.17 -12.83
CA VAL A 195 -12.18 -17.84 -12.26
C VAL A 195 -10.80 -17.35 -11.82
N ASN A 196 -10.35 -16.25 -12.40
CA ASN A 196 -9.12 -15.59 -11.99
C ASN A 196 -9.40 -14.78 -10.73
N LEU A 197 -8.80 -15.17 -9.59
CA LEU A 197 -8.92 -14.43 -8.34
C LEU A 197 -7.68 -13.57 -8.12
N LEU A 198 -7.90 -12.32 -7.73
CA LEU A 198 -6.82 -11.47 -7.23
C LEU A 198 -6.49 -11.83 -5.79
N GLY A 199 -5.22 -11.71 -5.43
CA GLY A 199 -4.80 -11.82 -4.06
C GLY A 199 -3.39 -11.30 -3.83
N PHE A 200 -3.01 -11.21 -2.57
CA PHE A 200 -1.66 -10.79 -2.18
C PHE A 200 -1.27 -11.45 -0.85
N LEU A 201 0.05 -11.53 -0.62
CA LEU A 201 0.61 -12.13 0.58
C LEU A 201 0.98 -11.05 1.59
N VAL A 202 0.75 -11.33 2.87
CA VAL A 202 1.23 -10.53 4.00
C VAL A 202 2.04 -11.42 4.90
N GLN A 203 3.22 -10.96 5.29
CA GLN A 203 4.02 -11.62 6.32
C GLN A 203 3.84 -10.89 7.65
N LEU A 204 3.47 -11.64 8.68
CA LEU A 204 3.33 -11.16 10.05
C LEU A 204 4.42 -11.78 10.92
N LEU A 205 5.09 -10.94 11.72
CA LEU A 205 5.86 -11.42 12.86
C LEU A 205 4.90 -11.54 14.04
N CYS A 206 4.41 -12.75 14.29
CA CYS A 206 3.38 -13.10 15.24
C CYS A 206 3.92 -13.32 16.65
N CYS A 207 3.06 -13.02 17.63
CA CYS A 207 3.31 -13.25 19.04
C CYS A 207 3.02 -14.70 19.44
N GLU A 208 3.95 -15.33 20.17
CA GLU A 208 3.83 -16.72 20.64
C GLU A 208 3.47 -16.84 22.13
N CYS A 209 3.12 -15.74 22.81
CA CYS A 209 2.68 -15.83 24.20
C CYS A 209 1.39 -16.67 24.34
N ARG A 210 1.17 -17.26 25.53
CA ARG A 210 0.03 -18.15 25.80
C ARG A 210 -1.32 -17.52 25.43
N LEU A 211 -1.51 -16.23 25.70
CA LEU A 211 -2.72 -15.49 25.39
C LEU A 211 -2.94 -15.29 23.88
N CYS A 212 -1.87 -15.19 23.10
CA CYS A 212 -1.96 -15.00 21.64
C CYS A 212 -2.01 -16.32 20.87
N GLY A 213 -1.42 -17.38 21.41
CA GLY A 213 -1.44 -18.72 20.83
C GLY A 213 -2.70 -19.52 21.16
N SER A 214 -3.47 -19.13 22.18
CA SER A 214 -4.68 -19.84 22.60
C SER A 214 -5.91 -19.45 21.76
N ARG A 215 -6.92 -20.32 21.75
CA ARG A 215 -8.26 -20.02 21.20
C ARG A 215 -8.95 -18.86 21.94
N GLU A 216 -8.46 -18.49 23.12
CA GLU A 216 -9.03 -17.40 23.92
C GLU A 216 -8.88 -16.07 23.20
N LEU A 217 -7.88 -15.88 22.35
CA LEU A 217 -7.76 -14.66 21.55
C LEU A 217 -9.01 -14.45 20.67
N VAL A 218 -9.52 -15.50 20.02
CA VAL A 218 -10.76 -15.40 19.22
C VAL A 218 -11.98 -15.10 20.10
N ASN A 219 -12.06 -15.72 21.27
CA ASN A 219 -13.18 -15.53 22.21
C ASN A 219 -13.17 -14.12 22.84
N ASN A 220 -12.01 -13.64 23.27
CA ASN A 220 -11.82 -12.30 23.86
C ASN A 220 -12.07 -11.20 22.83
N LEU A 221 -11.65 -11.40 21.58
CA LEU A 221 -11.98 -10.49 20.48
C LEU A 221 -13.49 -10.43 20.24
N ARG A 222 -14.19 -11.58 20.31
CA ARG A 222 -15.64 -11.67 20.10
C ARG A 222 -16.43 -11.03 21.24
N ASN A 223 -15.93 -11.13 22.47
CA ASN A 223 -16.56 -10.59 23.66
C ASN A 223 -16.22 -9.10 23.92
N GLY A 224 -15.40 -8.48 23.05
CA GLY A 224 -15.00 -7.08 23.18
C GLY A 224 -14.02 -6.80 24.34
N SER A 225 -13.60 -7.82 25.08
CA SER A 225 -12.77 -7.69 26.30
C SER A 225 -11.26 -7.69 26.03
N PHE A 226 -10.84 -7.69 24.76
CA PHE A 226 -9.43 -7.74 24.41
C PHE A 226 -8.80 -6.34 24.40
N GLU A 227 -8.47 -5.85 25.59
CA GLU A 227 -7.66 -4.64 25.77
C GLU A 227 -6.16 -5.03 25.75
N ILE A 228 -5.45 -4.51 24.75
CA ILE A 228 -4.02 -4.76 24.58
C ILE A 228 -3.27 -3.64 25.31
N GLU A 229 -3.39 -3.60 26.64
CA GLU A 229 -2.67 -2.60 27.46
C GLU A 229 -1.32 -3.14 27.97
N ASN A 230 -1.12 -4.45 27.99
CA ASN A 230 0.09 -5.04 28.58
C ASN A 230 1.21 -5.30 27.56
N VAL A 231 2.07 -4.30 27.38
CA VAL A 231 3.24 -4.28 26.47
C VAL A 231 4.29 -5.34 26.83
N ASN A 232 4.42 -5.68 28.13
CA ASN A 232 5.54 -6.48 28.64
C ASN A 232 5.35 -8.00 28.58
N GLY A 233 4.26 -8.49 27.96
CA GLY A 233 3.93 -9.94 27.91
C GLY A 233 4.00 -10.59 26.53
N HIS A 234 4.36 -9.85 25.47
CA HIS A 234 4.30 -10.34 24.09
C HIS A 234 5.69 -10.57 23.50
N SER A 235 5.91 -11.79 22.98
CA SER A 235 7.14 -12.18 22.29
C SER A 235 6.85 -12.43 20.82
N PHE A 236 7.30 -11.52 19.95
CA PHE A 236 7.09 -11.58 18.50
C PHE A 236 8.26 -12.27 17.81
N THR A 237 8.16 -13.60 17.68
CA THR A 237 9.26 -14.45 17.21
C THR A 237 8.92 -15.21 15.94
N LYS A 238 7.64 -15.49 15.69
CA LYS A 238 7.20 -16.41 14.64
C LYS A 238 6.78 -15.70 13.37
N MET A 239 7.35 -16.06 12.23
CA MET A 239 6.84 -15.58 10.94
C MET A 239 5.65 -16.42 10.48
N GLU A 240 4.54 -15.78 10.16
CA GLU A 240 3.35 -16.41 9.57
C GLU A 240 2.95 -15.70 8.28
N ILE A 241 2.41 -16.45 7.32
CA ILE A 241 2.00 -15.94 6.01
C ILE A 241 0.48 -15.93 5.91
N LEU A 242 -0.08 -14.77 5.62
CA LEU A 242 -1.49 -14.56 5.35
C LEU A 242 -1.69 -14.32 3.86
N TYR A 243 -2.69 -14.94 3.28
CA TYR A 243 -3.09 -14.74 1.89
C TYR A 243 -4.48 -14.09 1.84
N PHE A 244 -4.52 -12.86 1.34
CA PHE A 244 -5.73 -12.08 1.11
C PHE A 244 -6.21 -12.39 -0.30
N CYS A 245 -7.38 -13.00 -0.45
CA CYS A 245 -7.88 -13.47 -1.74
C CYS A 245 -9.30 -12.98 -2.04
N GLY A 246 -9.63 -12.85 -3.33
CA GLY A 246 -10.95 -12.42 -3.77
C GLY A 246 -11.22 -10.98 -3.33
N ASN A 247 -12.37 -10.72 -2.69
CA ASN A 247 -12.74 -9.38 -2.23
C ASN A 247 -11.74 -8.79 -1.22
N ALA A 248 -11.07 -9.64 -0.43
CA ALA A 248 -10.04 -9.21 0.51
C ALA A 248 -8.79 -8.64 -0.18
N SER A 249 -8.60 -8.88 -1.48
CA SER A 249 -7.49 -8.27 -2.25
C SER A 249 -7.53 -6.74 -2.25
N SER A 250 -8.72 -6.15 -2.12
CA SER A 250 -8.92 -4.69 -2.02
C SER A 250 -8.25 -4.06 -0.79
N PHE A 251 -7.82 -4.86 0.20
CA PHE A 251 -7.10 -4.40 1.39
C PHE A 251 -5.59 -4.23 1.17
N HIS A 252 -5.08 -4.46 -0.03
CA HIS A 252 -3.67 -4.25 -0.32
C HIS A 252 -3.13 -2.86 0.11
N PRO A 253 -3.79 -1.71 -0.21
CA PRO A 253 -3.34 -0.41 0.29
C PRO A 253 -3.40 -0.29 1.82
N VAL A 254 -4.42 -0.88 2.45
CA VAL A 254 -4.56 -0.91 3.91
C VAL A 254 -3.37 -1.62 4.55
N MET A 255 -3.08 -2.85 4.11
CA MET A 255 -1.98 -3.63 4.66
C MET A 255 -0.63 -2.95 4.42
N THR A 256 -0.47 -2.28 3.27
CA THR A 256 0.73 -1.51 2.94
C THR A 256 0.93 -0.34 3.92
N LYS A 257 -0.14 0.38 4.27
CA LYS A 257 -0.08 1.46 5.29
C LYS A 257 0.12 0.95 6.71
N LEU A 258 -0.21 -0.31 6.98
CA LEU A 258 -0.04 -0.93 8.28
C LEU A 258 1.32 -1.60 8.46
N ILE A 259 2.26 -1.48 7.52
CA ILE A 259 3.62 -2.02 7.68
C ILE A 259 4.28 -1.42 8.93
N GLY A 260 4.82 -2.30 9.77
CA GLY A 260 5.37 -1.95 11.09
C GLY A 260 4.32 -1.73 12.18
N SER A 261 3.03 -1.75 11.86
CA SER A 261 1.95 -1.68 12.84
C SER A 261 1.60 -3.06 13.38
N ARG A 262 1.12 -3.07 14.62
CA ARG A 262 0.62 -4.27 15.29
C ARG A 262 -0.85 -4.47 14.91
N VAL A 263 -1.18 -5.67 14.45
CA VAL A 263 -2.51 -6.03 13.97
C VAL A 263 -2.95 -7.37 14.54
N VAL A 264 -4.27 -7.50 14.67
CA VAL A 264 -4.92 -8.78 14.95
C VAL A 264 -5.84 -9.09 13.79
N VAL A 265 -5.67 -10.25 13.18
CA VAL A 265 -6.53 -10.74 12.09
C VAL A 265 -7.22 -12.01 12.55
N SER A 266 -8.55 -12.00 12.61
CA SER A 266 -9.38 -13.14 13.01
C SER A 266 -10.30 -13.61 11.88
N GLY A 267 -10.89 -14.79 12.02
CA GLY A 267 -11.74 -15.38 10.97
C GLY A 267 -10.93 -16.10 9.87
N LEU A 268 -9.67 -16.46 10.17
CA LEU A 268 -8.77 -17.05 9.20
C LEU A 268 -8.89 -18.58 9.13
N LYS A 269 -8.64 -19.13 7.94
CA LYS A 269 -8.52 -20.57 7.71
C LYS A 269 -7.06 -20.95 7.45
N LYS A 270 -6.52 -21.83 8.30
CA LYS A 270 -5.18 -22.39 8.12
C LYS A 270 -5.22 -23.50 7.06
N LYS A 271 -4.38 -23.41 6.03
CA LYS A 271 -4.29 -24.38 4.93
C LYS A 271 -2.84 -24.64 4.56
N LEU A 272 -2.55 -25.89 4.21
CA LEU A 272 -1.29 -26.25 3.58
C LEU A 272 -1.40 -25.95 2.08
N VAL A 273 -0.48 -25.14 1.56
CA VAL A 273 -0.45 -24.69 0.17
C VAL A 273 0.78 -25.31 -0.49
N CYS A 274 0.57 -26.11 -1.53
CA CYS A 274 1.67 -26.64 -2.33
C CYS A 274 2.15 -25.54 -3.28
N LEU A 275 3.41 -25.13 -3.14
CA LEU A 275 4.06 -24.15 -4.01
C LEU A 275 4.65 -24.83 -5.25
N THR A 276 5.23 -26.01 -5.04
CA THR A 276 5.74 -26.90 -6.08
C THR A 276 5.26 -28.33 -5.81
N LYS A 277 5.70 -29.29 -6.62
CA LYS A 277 5.41 -30.71 -6.37
C LYS A 277 6.00 -31.21 -5.05
N GLU A 278 7.06 -30.55 -4.56
CA GLU A 278 7.87 -31.00 -3.43
C GLU A 278 7.79 -30.03 -2.23
N GLU A 279 7.46 -28.77 -2.48
CA GLU A 279 7.38 -27.74 -1.44
C GLU A 279 5.94 -27.41 -1.10
N SER A 280 5.64 -27.51 0.20
CA SER A 280 4.39 -27.03 0.76
C SER A 280 4.66 -26.05 1.88
N CYS A 281 3.86 -24.98 1.92
CA CYS A 281 3.95 -23.93 2.92
C CYS A 281 2.59 -23.80 3.60
N LEU A 282 2.61 -23.66 4.92
CA LEU A 282 1.41 -23.44 5.67
C LEU A 282 1.04 -21.94 5.67
N MET A 283 -0.18 -21.63 5.25
CA MET A 283 -0.67 -20.27 5.12
C MET A 283 -2.03 -20.09 5.79
N TYR A 284 -2.34 -18.86 6.17
CA TYR A 284 -3.66 -18.45 6.65
C TYR A 284 -4.41 -17.71 5.53
N LEU A 285 -5.59 -18.19 5.15
CA LEU A 285 -6.40 -17.57 4.11
C LEU A 285 -7.50 -16.72 4.73
N THR A 286 -7.75 -15.55 4.13
CA THR A 286 -8.90 -14.71 4.44
C THR A 286 -10.19 -15.35 3.94
N LEU A 287 -11.24 -15.22 4.74
CA LEU A 287 -12.62 -15.57 4.40
C LEU A 287 -13.53 -14.35 4.56
N ASP A 288 -14.81 -14.45 4.17
CA ASP A 288 -15.77 -13.34 4.26
C ASP A 288 -15.99 -12.85 5.70
N GLU A 289 -15.84 -13.74 6.69
CA GLU A 289 -15.93 -13.43 8.13
C GLU A 289 -14.62 -12.87 8.71
N THR A 290 -13.61 -12.56 7.88
CA THR A 290 -12.34 -12.03 8.38
C THR A 290 -12.58 -10.68 9.06
N VAL A 291 -11.87 -10.44 10.15
CA VAL A 291 -11.86 -9.15 10.86
C VAL A 291 -10.40 -8.73 11.05
N LEU A 292 -10.09 -7.49 10.70
CA LEU A 292 -8.80 -6.85 10.93
C LEU A 292 -8.96 -5.81 12.05
N ARG A 293 -8.10 -5.87 13.05
CA ARG A 293 -7.99 -4.86 14.10
C ARG A 293 -6.58 -4.31 14.15
N VAL A 294 -6.44 -2.99 14.21
CA VAL A 294 -5.15 -2.33 14.42
C VAL A 294 -5.04 -1.99 15.89
N CYS A 295 -3.95 -2.42 16.50
CA CYS A 295 -3.68 -2.11 17.90
C CYS A 295 -3.10 -0.68 18.00
N PRO A 296 -3.41 0.08 19.05
CA PRO A 296 -2.85 1.41 19.26
C PRO A 296 -1.33 1.38 19.12
N ARG A 297 -0.79 2.37 18.38
CA ARG A 297 0.64 2.49 18.12
C ARG A 297 1.36 2.73 19.45
N LEU A 298 2.05 1.73 19.96
CA LEU A 298 3.27 1.98 20.71
C LEU A 298 4.41 2.24 19.74
N GLU A 299 5.38 3.04 20.19
CA GLU A 299 6.55 3.51 19.46
C GLU A 299 7.03 2.52 18.41
N LYS A 300 7.24 3.04 17.19
CA LYS A 300 7.68 2.32 15.98
C LYS A 300 8.71 1.29 16.42
N LEU A 301 8.30 0.01 16.54
CA LEU A 301 9.21 -1.09 16.83
C LEU A 301 10.15 -1.13 15.64
N THR A 302 11.29 -0.45 15.79
CA THR A 302 12.31 -0.35 14.77
C THR A 302 12.99 -1.71 14.76
N LEU A 303 12.31 -2.68 14.15
CA LEU A 303 12.85 -3.99 13.86
C LEU A 303 13.85 -3.83 12.71
N CYS A 304 14.89 -3.04 12.96
CA CYS A 304 16.15 -3.14 12.24
C CYS A 304 16.72 -4.50 12.64
N LEU A 305 16.50 -5.50 11.79
CA LEU A 305 17.48 -6.58 11.70
C LEU A 305 18.78 -5.88 11.31
N LYS A 306 19.66 -5.66 12.29
CA LYS A 306 21.02 -5.17 12.08
C LYS A 306 21.80 -6.26 11.34
N SER A 307 21.53 -6.42 10.05
CA SER A 307 22.46 -7.07 9.15
C SER A 307 23.49 -6.02 8.76
N GLU A 308 24.77 -6.36 8.89
CA GLU A 308 25.84 -5.57 8.30
C GLU A 308 25.62 -5.56 6.77
N ILE A 309 25.34 -4.39 6.18
CA ILE A 309 25.09 -4.26 4.75
C ILE A 309 26.44 -4.09 4.06
N LYS A 310 26.90 -5.11 3.33
CA LYS A 310 28.20 -5.08 2.61
C LYS A 310 28.04 -4.84 1.10
N GLY A 311 26.81 -4.66 0.61
CA GLY A 311 26.52 -4.37 -0.80
C GLY A 311 26.64 -5.58 -1.71
N LYS A 312 26.52 -6.80 -1.16
CA LYS A 312 26.62 -8.08 -1.89
C LYS A 312 25.26 -8.71 -2.17
N GLY A 313 24.18 -7.94 -2.07
CA GLY A 313 22.79 -8.38 -2.25
C GLY A 313 22.03 -8.59 -0.95
N GLU A 314 22.56 -8.14 0.19
CA GLU A 314 21.89 -8.24 1.49
C GLU A 314 20.57 -7.46 1.51
N CYS A 315 19.56 -8.03 2.18
CA CYS A 315 18.29 -7.36 2.37
C CYS A 315 18.37 -6.38 3.54
N GLY A 316 17.95 -5.14 3.32
CA GLY A 316 17.88 -4.11 4.35
C GLY A 316 16.70 -3.16 4.19
N SER A 317 16.83 -1.99 4.81
CA SER A 317 15.87 -0.89 4.71
C SER A 317 16.59 0.40 4.39
N TYR A 318 15.95 1.26 3.61
CA TYR A 318 16.46 2.58 3.25
C TYR A 318 15.32 3.59 3.35
N THR A 319 15.60 4.80 3.81
CA THR A 319 14.65 5.92 3.76
C THR A 319 15.36 7.11 3.17
N GLY A 320 14.74 7.75 2.18
CA GLY A 320 15.38 8.85 1.47
C GLY A 320 14.44 9.62 0.56
N VAL A 321 14.98 10.68 -0.03
CA VAL A 321 14.27 11.60 -0.91
C VAL A 321 14.46 11.20 -2.37
N ILE A 322 13.38 11.15 -3.15
CA ILE A 322 13.47 10.93 -4.60
C ILE A 322 14.01 12.21 -5.26
N ARG A 323 15.16 12.11 -5.93
CA ARG A 323 15.79 13.21 -6.69
C ARG A 323 15.49 13.14 -8.19
N GLY A 324 15.38 11.94 -8.73
CA GLY A 324 15.13 11.74 -10.16
C GLY A 324 14.21 10.55 -10.39
N VAL A 325 13.40 10.63 -11.46
CA VAL A 325 12.55 9.53 -11.90
C VAL A 325 12.82 9.24 -13.37
N TYR A 326 13.30 8.04 -13.64
CA TYR A 326 13.76 7.61 -14.96
C TYR A 326 12.97 6.37 -15.42
N MET A 327 13.07 6.07 -16.72
CA MET A 327 12.51 4.85 -17.32
C MET A 327 11.04 4.61 -16.94
N LYS A 328 10.19 5.64 -17.06
CA LYS A 328 8.76 5.60 -16.68
C LYS A 328 8.51 5.18 -15.23
N GLY A 329 9.41 5.53 -14.32
CA GLY A 329 9.29 5.21 -12.89
C GLY A 329 9.93 3.89 -12.47
N MET A 330 10.54 3.14 -13.40
CA MET A 330 11.22 1.88 -13.07
C MET A 330 12.55 2.08 -12.35
N ALA A 331 13.18 3.25 -12.53
CA ALA A 331 14.41 3.62 -11.86
C ALA A 331 14.23 4.97 -11.16
N LEU A 332 14.45 5.00 -9.85
CA LEU A 332 14.39 6.19 -9.02
C LEU A 332 15.80 6.51 -8.54
N GLU A 333 16.26 7.73 -8.77
CA GLU A 333 17.45 8.25 -8.12
C GLU A 333 17.02 8.84 -6.78
N LEU A 334 17.68 8.38 -5.72
CA LEU A 334 17.46 8.83 -4.36
C LEU A 334 18.62 9.75 -3.92
N ASP A 335 18.53 10.27 -2.71
CA ASP A 335 19.64 10.94 -2.06
C ASP A 335 20.86 10.01 -1.86
N ASN A 336 22.02 10.62 -1.61
CA ASN A 336 23.28 9.94 -1.31
C ASN A 336 23.76 8.97 -2.41
N ASP A 337 23.55 9.33 -3.69
CA ASP A 337 23.99 8.56 -4.86
C ASP A 337 23.44 7.13 -4.89
N VAL A 338 22.22 6.96 -4.38
CA VAL A 338 21.51 5.68 -4.34
C VAL A 338 20.50 5.58 -5.48
N TRP A 339 20.53 4.47 -6.21
CA TRP A 339 19.57 4.15 -7.27
C TRP A 339 18.64 3.04 -6.84
N PHE A 340 17.34 3.28 -6.86
CA PHE A 340 16.34 2.27 -6.57
C PHE A 340 15.68 1.76 -7.86
N LEU A 341 15.78 0.45 -8.08
CA LEU A 341 15.23 -0.22 -9.24
C LEU A 341 13.98 -0.99 -8.85
N LEU A 342 12.85 -0.52 -9.36
CA LEU A 342 11.61 -1.28 -9.34
C LEU A 342 11.74 -2.44 -10.32
N THR A 343 11.35 -3.62 -9.86
CA THR A 343 11.30 -4.82 -10.71
C THR A 343 9.87 -5.04 -11.16
N ASP A 344 9.71 -5.51 -12.40
CA ASP A 344 8.42 -5.53 -13.09
C ASP A 344 7.35 -6.42 -12.43
N GLN A 345 7.75 -7.31 -11.52
CA GLN A 345 6.82 -8.18 -10.79
C GLN A 345 6.06 -7.46 -9.65
N LEU A 346 6.36 -6.19 -9.36
CA LEU A 346 5.52 -5.37 -8.50
C LEU A 346 4.31 -4.85 -9.30
N HIS A 347 3.31 -5.71 -9.51
CA HIS A 347 2.14 -5.51 -10.39
C HIS A 347 1.24 -4.30 -10.07
N THR A 348 1.60 -3.44 -9.11
CA THR A 348 0.77 -2.36 -8.60
C THR A 348 1.39 -1.00 -8.90
N MET A 349 0.65 -0.17 -9.63
CA MET A 349 0.99 1.23 -9.90
C MET A 349 0.97 2.06 -8.59
N ILE A 350 2.05 2.83 -8.33
CA ILE A 350 2.17 3.70 -7.15
C ILE A 350 2.22 5.17 -7.61
N HIS A 351 1.13 5.91 -7.42
CA HIS A 351 0.94 7.28 -7.94
C HIS A 351 1.71 8.38 -7.18
N GLY A 352 2.39 8.05 -6.06
CA GLY A 352 3.10 9.01 -5.20
C GLY A 352 4.63 9.06 -5.36
N LEU A 353 5.21 8.23 -6.23
CA LEU A 353 6.66 8.17 -6.47
C LEU A 353 7.11 9.27 -7.42
N ARG A 354 7.25 10.48 -6.87
CA ARG A 354 7.60 11.71 -7.59
C ARG A 354 8.84 12.34 -6.98
N VAL A 355 9.60 13.10 -7.77
CA VAL A 355 10.75 13.86 -7.27
C VAL A 355 10.30 14.77 -6.13
N GLY A 356 11.04 14.78 -5.02
CA GLY A 356 10.73 15.51 -3.79
C GLY A 356 9.93 14.71 -2.76
N SER A 357 9.40 13.54 -3.10
CA SER A 357 8.73 12.65 -2.14
C SER A 357 9.75 11.95 -1.24
N ILE A 358 9.37 11.69 0.01
CA ILE A 358 10.18 10.88 0.95
C ILE A 358 9.58 9.49 1.02
N ILE A 359 10.40 8.47 0.72
CA ILE A 359 10.00 7.07 0.75
C ILE A 359 10.81 6.30 1.78
N SER A 360 10.15 5.38 2.48
CA SER A 360 10.78 4.34 3.29
C SER A 360 10.58 2.99 2.61
N MET A 361 11.67 2.28 2.39
CA MET A 361 11.69 0.97 1.74
C MET A 361 12.23 -0.07 2.71
N ARG A 362 11.61 -1.25 2.70
CA ARG A 362 12.02 -2.41 3.51
C ARG A 362 12.17 -3.64 2.64
N ASN A 363 13.05 -4.55 3.04
CA ASN A 363 13.42 -5.75 2.30
C ASN A 363 13.91 -5.41 0.88
N VAL A 364 14.78 -4.40 0.77
CA VAL A 364 15.47 -4.04 -0.48
C VAL A 364 16.85 -4.67 -0.51
N HIS A 365 17.28 -5.13 -1.68
CA HIS A 365 18.60 -5.72 -1.88
C HIS A 365 19.63 -4.62 -2.11
N PHE A 366 20.67 -4.55 -1.28
CA PHE A 366 21.77 -3.61 -1.46
C PHE A 366 22.84 -4.22 -2.34
N VAL A 367 23.14 -3.56 -3.45
CA VAL A 367 24.17 -3.96 -4.41
C VAL A 367 25.10 -2.78 -4.62
N ASP A 368 26.39 -2.97 -4.39
CA ASP A 368 27.43 -1.98 -4.67
C ASP A 368 28.16 -2.37 -5.97
N PRO A 369 27.67 -1.90 -7.14
CA PRO A 369 28.35 -2.15 -8.39
C PRO A 369 29.67 -1.35 -8.45
N LYS A 370 30.77 -2.06 -8.75
CA LYS A 370 32.06 -1.43 -9.02
C LYS A 370 32.12 -0.88 -10.45
N PHE A 371 31.28 0.09 -10.78
CA PHE A 371 31.35 0.76 -12.07
C PHE A 371 32.64 1.60 -12.16
N SER A 372 33.29 1.57 -13.33
CA SER A 372 34.51 2.34 -13.57
C SER A 372 34.27 3.85 -13.68
N TRP A 373 33.02 4.26 -13.93
CA TRP A 373 32.65 5.63 -14.29
C TRP A 373 31.86 6.36 -13.20
N THR A 374 31.35 5.67 -12.17
CA THR A 374 30.60 6.30 -11.06
C THR A 374 30.64 5.45 -9.80
N LYS A 375 30.37 6.08 -8.65
CA LYS A 375 30.10 5.41 -7.37
C LYS A 375 28.62 5.56 -7.07
N VAL A 376 27.87 4.47 -7.20
CA VAL A 376 26.44 4.44 -6.86
C VAL A 376 26.13 3.15 -6.13
N VAL A 377 25.18 3.21 -5.19
CA VAL A 377 24.61 2.01 -4.57
C VAL A 377 23.28 1.72 -5.22
N ILE A 378 23.07 0.48 -5.64
CA ILE A 378 21.80 0.02 -6.21
C ILE A 378 20.98 -0.67 -5.14
N LEU A 379 19.74 -0.21 -4.98
CA LEU A 379 18.68 -0.87 -4.23
C LEU A 379 17.77 -1.63 -5.20
N GLY A 380 17.82 -2.95 -5.13
CA GLY A 380 16.98 -3.83 -5.94
C GLY A 380 15.67 -4.18 -5.23
N ALA A 381 14.53 -3.91 -5.87
CA ALA A 381 13.23 -4.36 -5.39
C ALA A 381 12.98 -5.84 -5.71
N CYS A 382 12.31 -6.57 -4.82
CA CYS A 382 11.82 -7.93 -5.05
C CYS A 382 10.36 -8.06 -4.58
N VAL A 383 9.77 -9.24 -4.73
CA VAL A 383 8.37 -9.50 -4.33
C VAL A 383 8.09 -9.30 -2.83
N LYS A 384 9.14 -9.25 -1.98
CA LYS A 384 9.02 -8.95 -0.54
C LYS A 384 9.32 -7.49 -0.21
N THR A 385 9.80 -6.71 -1.17
CA THR A 385 10.07 -5.30 -0.98
C THR A 385 8.77 -4.57 -0.71
N SER A 386 8.79 -3.72 0.30
CA SER A 386 7.65 -2.86 0.59
C SER A 386 8.10 -1.40 0.58
N ILE A 387 7.30 -0.56 -0.06
CA ILE A 387 7.56 0.86 -0.26
C ILE A 387 6.44 1.62 0.44
N VAL A 388 6.80 2.48 1.38
CA VAL A 388 5.88 3.32 2.14
C VAL A 388 6.25 4.77 1.86
N LEU A 389 5.26 5.57 1.49
CA LEU A 389 5.43 7.01 1.34
C LEU A 389 5.32 7.68 2.70
N GLU A 390 6.41 8.28 3.16
CA GLU A 390 6.48 8.99 4.45
C GLU A 390 6.09 10.46 4.29
N SER A 391 6.37 11.07 3.13
CA SER A 391 5.94 12.43 2.79
C SER A 391 5.68 12.57 1.28
N PHE A 392 4.66 13.36 0.93
CA PHE A 392 4.36 13.74 -0.45
C PHE A 392 5.29 14.84 -0.96
N SER A 393 5.52 14.87 -2.27
CA SER A 393 6.35 15.88 -2.90
C SER A 393 5.67 17.26 -2.92
N PRO A 394 6.40 18.34 -2.58
CA PRO A 394 5.93 19.72 -2.74
C PRO A 394 6.11 20.25 -4.17
N LEU A 395 6.66 19.45 -5.09
CA LEU A 395 7.05 19.88 -6.43
C LEU A 395 5.95 19.59 -7.46
N GLU A 396 5.84 20.49 -8.44
CA GLU A 396 5.01 20.39 -9.63
C GLU A 396 5.62 19.37 -10.60
N THR A 397 5.48 18.09 -10.24
CA THR A 397 5.96 16.95 -11.02
C THR A 397 4.80 16.05 -11.37
N VAL A 398 4.85 15.47 -12.56
CA VAL A 398 3.79 14.60 -13.08
C VAL A 398 3.73 13.30 -12.28
N CYS A 399 2.54 12.74 -12.13
CA CYS A 399 2.38 11.37 -11.65
C CYS A 399 3.00 10.40 -12.66
N ASN A 400 4.14 9.80 -12.30
CA ASN A 400 4.77 8.77 -13.13
C ASN A 400 4.00 7.46 -12.97
N VAL A 401 3.23 7.13 -13.99
CA VAL A 401 2.54 5.86 -14.07
C VAL A 401 3.53 4.82 -14.61
N VAL A 402 3.97 3.92 -13.73
CA VAL A 402 4.78 2.78 -14.11
C VAL A 402 3.95 1.87 -15.02
N LEU A 403 4.28 1.86 -16.31
CA LEU A 403 3.67 0.99 -17.30
C LEU A 403 4.59 -0.21 -17.52
N GLN A 404 4.05 -1.41 -17.32
CA GLN A 404 4.77 -2.64 -17.63
C GLN A 404 5.09 -2.71 -19.12
N SER A 405 6.32 -3.10 -19.44
CA SER A 405 6.69 -3.49 -20.80
C SER A 405 6.40 -4.97 -20.97
N THR A 406 5.38 -5.31 -21.76
CA THR A 406 5.06 -6.71 -22.09
C THR A 406 6.00 -7.31 -23.13
N SER A 407 6.99 -6.54 -23.60
CA SER A 407 7.93 -6.96 -24.63
C SER A 407 8.88 -8.07 -24.14
N MET A 408 9.33 -8.92 -25.07
CA MET A 408 10.34 -9.94 -24.80
C MET A 408 11.66 -9.34 -24.30
N LEU A 409 12.03 -8.16 -24.79
CA LEU A 409 13.20 -7.41 -24.31
C LEU A 409 13.03 -6.99 -22.85
N GLY A 410 11.84 -6.50 -22.47
CA GLY A 410 11.52 -6.17 -21.08
C GLY A 410 11.71 -7.39 -20.16
N LYS A 411 11.16 -8.54 -20.56
CA LYS A 411 11.33 -9.81 -19.82
C LYS A 411 12.78 -10.26 -19.71
N PHE A 412 13.58 -10.08 -20.77
CA PHE A 412 15.01 -10.38 -20.75
C PHE A 412 15.78 -9.44 -19.79
N ILE A 413 15.56 -8.13 -19.88
CA ILE A 413 16.20 -7.15 -18.98
C ILE A 413 15.85 -7.48 -17.50
N GLN A 414 14.65 -7.98 -17.24
CA GLN A 414 14.22 -8.39 -15.90
C GLN A 414 14.83 -9.69 -15.40
N SER A 415 15.38 -10.54 -16.26
CA SER A 415 16.12 -11.73 -15.81
C SER A 415 17.56 -11.40 -15.43
N LEU A 416 18.07 -10.24 -15.82
CA LEU A 416 19.44 -9.81 -15.53
C LEU A 416 19.63 -9.38 -14.07
N PRO A 417 20.85 -9.52 -13.50
CA PRO A 417 21.21 -8.95 -12.21
C PRO A 417 20.98 -7.43 -12.14
N PHE A 418 20.79 -6.88 -10.95
CA PHE A 418 20.46 -5.45 -10.77
C PHE A 418 21.47 -4.49 -11.40
N SER A 419 22.77 -4.76 -11.30
CA SER A 419 23.83 -3.93 -11.89
C SER A 419 23.78 -3.94 -13.42
N THR A 420 23.64 -5.10 -14.04
CA THR A 420 23.51 -5.25 -15.50
C THR A 420 22.18 -4.74 -16.02
N ARG A 421 21.12 -4.73 -15.19
CA ARG A 421 19.81 -4.20 -15.54
C ARG A 421 19.77 -2.67 -15.58
N LEU A 422 20.55 -2.03 -14.71
CA LEU A 422 20.67 -0.57 -14.69
C LEU A 422 21.42 -0.05 -15.92
N TRP A 423 22.47 -0.78 -16.32
CA TRP A 423 23.23 -0.52 -17.55
C TRP A 423 22.39 -0.82 -18.79
#